data_AF-R0KXB5-F1
#
_entry.id   AF-R0KXB5-F1
#
_cell.length_a   1.000
_cell.length_b   1.000
_cell.length_c   1.000
_cell.angle_alpha   90.00
_cell.angle_beta   90.00
_cell.angle_gamma   90.00
#
_symmetry.space_group_name_H-M   'P 1'
#
loop_
_entity.id
_entity.type
_entity.pdbx_description
1 polymer ?
#
loop_
_entity_poly.entity_id
_entity_poly.type
_entity_poly.pdbx_seq_one_letter_code
_entity_poly.pdbx_strand_id
1 'polypeptide(L)'
;MFFPTRRCSAVPIQGFLEDYVFVIQALFDLYEASLDQSWLEWALQLQHTQDKLFWDPKGFAYFSSEAGDSSLLLRLKDDQDGAEPNANSVTVTNLLRAACYSGRTDSGHAEWVEKAGQILAAFSERLQKIPLALPEMARATSVFHHTLKQVGPGLLSCAVGPPEPAGTKPLPSVVSLDRW
;
A
#
# COMPACT_ATOMS: atom_id res chain seq x y z
N MET A 1 37.06 -36.95 -7.71
CA MET A 1 36.66 -35.77 -6.92
C MET A 1 35.15 -35.70 -6.95
N PHE A 2 34.48 -36.20 -5.91
CA PHE A 2 33.02 -36.23 -5.80
C PHE A 2 32.62 -34.98 -5.00
N PHE A 3 31.94 -34.02 -5.62
CA PHE A 3 31.30 -32.94 -4.88
C PHE A 3 30.00 -33.49 -4.29
N PRO A 4 29.84 -33.55 -2.95
CA PRO A 4 28.55 -33.89 -2.37
C PRO A 4 27.58 -32.75 -2.68
N THR A 5 26.53 -33.04 -3.44
CA THR A 5 25.35 -32.17 -3.53
C THR A 5 24.76 -32.08 -2.12
N ARG A 6 24.94 -30.94 -1.45
CA ARG A 6 24.21 -30.65 -0.22
C ARG A 6 22.72 -30.80 -0.55
N ARG A 7 22.02 -31.70 0.14
CA ARG A 7 20.56 -31.62 0.17
C ARG A 7 20.25 -30.26 0.77
N CYS A 8 19.72 -29.35 -0.02
CA CYS A 8 19.01 -28.20 0.54
C CYS A 8 17.90 -28.80 1.40
N SER A 9 18.02 -28.67 2.72
CA SER A 9 16.87 -28.82 3.58
C SER A 9 15.83 -27.83 3.06
N ALA A 10 14.75 -28.33 2.48
CA ALA A 10 13.68 -27.52 1.91
C ALA A 10 12.83 -26.91 3.03
N VAL A 11 13.46 -26.13 3.89
CA VAL A 11 12.74 -25.26 4.81
C VAL A 11 12.20 -24.13 3.94
N PRO A 12 10.87 -23.93 3.87
CA PRO A 12 10.29 -22.83 3.13
C PRO A 12 10.87 -21.51 3.65
N ILE A 13 11.35 -20.67 2.73
CA ILE A 13 11.79 -19.30 3.05
C ILE A 13 10.52 -18.46 3.16
N GLN A 14 10.36 -17.75 4.27
CA GLN A 14 9.23 -16.84 4.44
C GLN A 14 9.41 -15.60 3.55
N GLY A 15 8.31 -15.11 3.00
CA GLY A 15 8.31 -13.89 2.20
C GLY A 15 8.56 -12.66 3.06
N PHE A 16 9.18 -11.66 2.46
CA PHE A 16 9.40 -10.34 3.06
C PHE A 16 8.28 -9.38 2.63
N LEU A 17 8.18 -8.24 3.30
CA LEU A 17 7.16 -7.23 3.00
C LEU A 17 7.18 -6.84 1.51
N GLU A 18 8.37 -6.67 0.94
CA GLU A 18 8.60 -6.29 -0.45
C GLU A 18 7.92 -7.25 -1.43
N ASP A 19 8.00 -8.56 -1.16
CA ASP A 19 7.38 -9.60 -2.00
C ASP A 19 5.87 -9.42 -2.07
N TYR A 20 5.23 -9.05 -0.96
CA TYR A 20 3.79 -8.80 -0.92
C TYR A 20 3.44 -7.48 -1.59
N VAL A 21 4.16 -6.41 -1.25
CA VAL A 21 3.87 -5.04 -1.69
C VAL A 21 3.90 -4.92 -3.21
N PHE A 22 4.96 -5.43 -3.85
CA PHE A 22 5.11 -5.32 -5.30
C PHE A 22 4.18 -6.26 -6.06
N VAL A 23 3.84 -7.44 -5.52
CA VAL A 23 2.83 -8.31 -6.12
C VAL A 23 1.44 -7.68 -6.03
N ILE A 24 1.06 -7.10 -4.89
CA ILE A 24 -0.21 -6.37 -4.74
C ILE A 24 -0.29 -5.22 -5.75
N GLN A 25 0.80 -4.44 -5.89
CA GLN A 25 0.86 -3.35 -6.86
C GLN A 25 0.62 -3.87 -8.28
N ALA A 26 1.35 -4.92 -8.68
CA ALA A 26 1.21 -5.53 -9.99
C ALA A 26 -0.19 -6.11 -10.24
N LEU A 27 -0.84 -6.68 -9.22
CA LEU A 27 -2.20 -7.22 -9.33
C LEU A 27 -3.23 -6.10 -9.55
N PHE A 28 -3.10 -4.97 -8.86
CA PHE A 28 -3.94 -3.82 -9.15
C PHE A 28 -3.68 -3.27 -10.55
N ASP A 29 -2.43 -3.25 -11.02
CA ASP A 29 -2.09 -2.80 -12.38
C ASP A 29 -2.65 -3.75 -13.45
N LEU A 30 -2.62 -5.07 -13.21
CA LEU A 30 -3.26 -6.06 -14.06
C LEU A 30 -4.78 -5.89 -14.10
N TYR A 31 -5.40 -5.64 -12.94
CA TYR A 31 -6.82 -5.33 -12.87
C TYR A 31 -7.15 -4.08 -13.69
N GLU A 32 -6.39 -2.98 -13.54
CA GLU A 32 -6.62 -1.75 -14.31
C GLU A 32 -6.43 -1.94 -15.83
N ALA A 33 -5.48 -2.78 -16.23
CA ALA A 33 -5.19 -3.06 -17.63
C ALA A 33 -6.17 -4.04 -18.30
N SER A 34 -6.72 -5.00 -17.55
CA SER A 34 -7.56 -6.09 -18.08
C SER A 34 -9.03 -6.00 -17.69
N LEU A 35 -9.34 -5.28 -16.60
CA LEU A 35 -10.63 -5.25 -15.92
C LEU A 35 -11.14 -6.64 -15.47
N ASP A 36 -10.23 -7.63 -15.36
CA ASP A 36 -10.56 -8.94 -14.82
C ASP A 36 -10.58 -8.89 -13.29
N GLN A 37 -11.78 -9.05 -12.74
CA GLN A 37 -12.08 -8.97 -11.31
C GLN A 37 -11.26 -9.94 -10.45
N SER A 38 -10.80 -11.06 -11.02
CA SER A 38 -10.00 -12.04 -10.27
C SER A 38 -8.68 -11.46 -9.75
N TRP A 39 -8.05 -10.54 -10.49
CA TRP A 39 -6.83 -9.85 -10.06
C TRP A 39 -7.10 -8.90 -8.89
N LEU A 40 -8.24 -8.20 -8.92
CA LEU A 40 -8.65 -7.31 -7.83
C LEU A 40 -8.94 -8.12 -6.55
N GLU A 41 -9.70 -9.20 -6.66
CA GLU A 41 -9.99 -10.07 -5.51
C GLU A 41 -8.70 -10.61 -4.90
N TRP A 42 -7.74 -11.03 -5.72
CA TRP A 42 -6.46 -11.51 -5.24
C TRP A 42 -5.63 -10.40 -4.58
N ALA A 43 -5.59 -9.20 -5.17
CA ALA A 43 -4.89 -8.05 -4.59
C ALA A 43 -5.41 -7.73 -3.19
N LEU A 44 -6.73 -7.71 -3.00
CA LEU A 44 -7.36 -7.43 -1.71
C LEU A 44 -7.08 -8.54 -0.68
N GLN A 45 -7.14 -9.82 -1.08
CA GLN A 45 -6.79 -10.95 -0.22
C GLN A 45 -5.32 -10.90 0.22
N LEU A 46 -4.43 -10.56 -0.71
CA LEU A 46 -3.00 -10.46 -0.44
C LEU A 46 -2.69 -9.25 0.46
N GLN A 47 -3.39 -8.12 0.29
CA GLN A 47 -3.32 -6.97 1.19
C GLN A 47 -3.72 -7.35 2.62
N HIS A 48 -4.84 -8.06 2.81
CA HIS A 48 -5.21 -8.56 4.14
C HIS A 48 -4.16 -9.51 4.75
N THR A 49 -3.45 -10.26 3.91
CA THR A 49 -2.36 -11.13 4.37
C THR A 49 -1.15 -10.29 4.79
N GLN A 50 -0.77 -9.28 4.01
CA GLN A 50 0.27 -8.32 4.36
C GLN A 50 -0.04 -7.63 5.70
N ASP A 51 -1.28 -7.17 5.89
CA ASP A 51 -1.80 -6.57 7.12
C ASP A 51 -1.58 -7.48 8.34
N LYS A 52 -1.84 -8.79 8.21
CA LYS A 52 -1.70 -9.74 9.31
C LYS A 52 -0.24 -10.04 9.66
N LEU A 53 0.63 -10.15 8.66
CA LEU A 53 2.00 -10.63 8.84
C LEU A 53 2.95 -9.51 9.28
N PHE A 54 2.76 -8.30 8.76
CA PHE A 54 3.79 -7.25 8.81
C PHE A 54 3.38 -6.01 9.58
N TRP A 55 2.09 -5.76 9.85
CA TRP A 55 1.64 -4.51 10.48
C TRP A 55 2.17 -4.34 11.91
N ASP A 56 2.71 -3.16 12.21
CA ASP A 56 3.07 -2.74 13.57
C ASP A 56 2.00 -1.81 14.17
N PRO A 57 1.15 -2.30 15.08
CA PRO A 57 0.13 -1.45 15.69
C PRO A 57 0.69 -0.39 16.65
N LYS A 58 1.97 -0.47 17.06
CA LYS A 58 2.58 0.46 18.02
C LYS A 58 3.41 1.54 17.35
N GLY A 59 4.33 1.12 16.47
CA GLY A 59 5.22 2.05 15.79
C GLY A 59 4.63 2.63 14.51
N PHE A 60 3.44 2.14 14.08
CA PHE A 60 2.80 2.42 12.81
C PHE A 60 3.67 2.03 11.60
N ALA A 61 3.05 1.63 10.48
CA ALA A 61 3.73 1.04 9.32
C ALA A 61 4.20 -0.41 9.50
N TYR A 62 4.69 -0.99 8.42
CA TYR A 62 4.97 -2.41 8.27
C TYR A 62 6.44 -2.72 8.52
N PHE A 63 6.69 -3.83 9.21
CA PHE A 63 8.01 -4.45 9.32
C PHE A 63 8.40 -5.14 8.01
N SER A 64 9.69 -5.16 7.69
CA SER A 64 10.24 -5.87 6.52
C SER A 64 10.07 -7.39 6.57
N SER A 65 9.97 -7.98 7.77
CA SER A 65 9.86 -9.43 7.96
C SER A 65 8.65 -9.84 8.78
N GLU A 66 8.24 -11.11 8.70
CA GLU A 66 7.11 -11.69 9.44
C GLU A 66 7.33 -11.65 10.97
N ALA A 67 6.23 -11.58 11.73
CA ALA A 67 6.28 -11.75 13.18
C ALA A 67 6.71 -13.18 13.57
N GLY A 68 7.64 -13.29 14.53
CA GLY A 68 8.05 -14.60 15.06
C GLY A 68 9.15 -15.31 14.27
N ASP A 69 9.76 -14.66 13.28
CA ASP A 69 10.94 -15.18 12.61
C ASP A 69 12.12 -15.30 13.61
N SER A 70 12.41 -16.53 14.03
CA SER A 70 13.48 -16.85 14.98
C SER A 70 14.90 -16.57 14.46
N SER A 71 15.06 -16.31 13.16
CA SER A 71 16.34 -15.99 12.55
C SER A 71 16.74 -14.51 12.74
N LEU A 72 15.78 -13.65 13.07
CA LEU A 72 15.97 -12.20 13.17
C LEU A 72 15.95 -11.75 14.64
N LEU A 73 17.03 -11.07 15.06
CA LEU A 73 17.11 -10.47 16.39
C LEU A 73 16.25 -9.20 16.53
N LEU A 74 16.09 -8.46 15.43
CA LEU A 74 15.31 -7.23 15.38
C LEU A 74 14.61 -7.13 14.03
N ARG A 75 13.32 -6.79 14.04
CA ARG A 75 12.55 -6.47 12.84
C ARG A 75 12.71 -4.98 12.54
N LEU A 76 13.07 -4.65 11.31
CA LEU A 76 13.31 -3.28 10.88
C LEU A 76 12.19 -2.79 9.97
N LYS A 77 12.02 -1.47 9.94
CA LYS A 77 11.27 -0.76 8.92
C LYS A 77 12.29 0.07 8.16
N ASP A 78 12.37 -0.10 6.86
CA ASP A 78 13.32 0.69 6.07
C ASP A 78 12.96 2.18 6.14
N ASP A 79 13.97 3.04 6.16
CA ASP A 79 13.85 4.48 6.45
C ASP A 79 14.17 5.39 5.25
N GLN A 80 14.52 4.78 4.11
CA GLN A 80 14.88 5.45 2.86
C GLN A 80 14.66 4.52 1.65
N ASP A 81 14.49 5.13 0.49
CA ASP A 81 14.48 4.45 -0.81
C ASP A 81 15.93 4.08 -1.21
N GLY A 82 16.09 2.95 -1.89
CA GLY A 82 17.36 2.43 -2.38
C GLY A 82 17.38 2.29 -3.90
N ALA A 83 17.81 1.12 -4.38
CA ALA A 83 17.59 0.74 -5.79
C ALA A 83 16.10 0.52 -6.10
N GLU A 84 15.33 0.19 -5.07
CA GLU A 84 13.88 0.01 -5.10
C GLU A 84 13.23 1.04 -4.16
N PRO A 85 11.97 1.44 -4.44
CA PRO A 85 11.20 2.24 -3.51
C PRO A 85 11.01 1.51 -2.19
N ASN A 86 10.95 2.26 -1.09
CA ASN A 86 10.62 1.72 0.21
C ASN A 86 9.24 1.04 0.20
N ALA A 87 9.18 -0.18 0.73
CA ALA A 87 7.97 -0.99 0.70
C ALA A 87 6.79 -0.32 1.44
N ASN A 88 7.04 0.42 2.51
CA ASN A 88 5.99 1.20 3.19
C ASN A 88 5.46 2.34 2.32
N SER A 89 6.31 2.96 1.50
CA SER A 89 5.89 4.02 0.58
C SER A 89 4.96 3.51 -0.51
N VAL A 90 5.29 2.39 -1.14
CA VAL A 90 4.43 1.75 -2.14
C VAL A 90 3.14 1.24 -1.49
N THR A 91 3.23 0.70 -0.26
CA THR A 91 2.08 0.25 0.51
C THR A 91 1.05 1.35 0.72
N VAL A 92 1.45 2.60 0.98
CA VAL A 92 0.49 3.70 1.10
C VAL A 92 -0.38 3.78 -0.14
N THR A 93 0.21 3.75 -1.34
CA THR A 93 -0.58 3.80 -2.60
C THR A 93 -1.48 2.57 -2.73
N ASN A 94 -0.99 1.37 -2.41
CA ASN A 94 -1.77 0.14 -2.46
C ASN A 94 -2.98 0.16 -1.50
N LEU A 95 -2.81 0.67 -0.28
CA LEU A 95 -3.90 0.82 0.69
C LEU A 95 -4.96 1.80 0.19
N LEU A 96 -4.55 2.91 -0.44
CA LEU A 96 -5.49 3.85 -1.02
C LEU A 96 -6.26 3.21 -2.18
N ARG A 97 -5.59 2.47 -3.07
CA ARG A 97 -6.26 1.70 -4.15
C ARG A 97 -7.21 0.65 -3.59
N ALA A 98 -6.79 -0.10 -2.57
CA ALA A 98 -7.63 -1.09 -1.88
C ALA A 98 -8.89 -0.44 -1.32
N ALA A 99 -8.75 0.69 -0.62
CA ALA A 99 -9.87 1.46 -0.10
C ALA A 99 -10.79 1.99 -1.21
N CYS A 100 -10.25 2.40 -2.35
CA CYS A 100 -11.03 2.81 -3.50
C CYS A 100 -11.90 1.67 -4.04
N TYR A 101 -11.33 0.47 -4.15
CA TYR A 101 -12.00 -0.68 -4.76
C TYR A 101 -12.93 -1.44 -3.82
N SER A 102 -12.73 -1.40 -2.50
CA SER A 102 -13.69 -1.97 -1.54
C SER A 102 -14.99 -1.15 -1.43
N GLY A 103 -15.03 0.06 -1.96
CA GLY A 103 -16.18 0.95 -1.83
C GLY A 103 -16.30 1.59 -0.43
N ARG A 104 -16.95 2.76 -0.35
CA ARG A 104 -16.98 3.61 0.85
C ARG A 104 -17.76 3.04 2.04
N THR A 105 -18.64 2.07 1.80
CA THR A 105 -19.52 1.49 2.82
C THR A 105 -18.91 0.31 3.56
N ASP A 106 -17.82 -0.23 3.04
CA ASP A 106 -17.17 -1.40 3.61
C ASP A 106 -16.23 -0.99 4.73
N SER A 107 -16.25 -1.73 5.84
CA SER A 107 -15.37 -1.47 6.99
C SER A 107 -13.89 -1.49 6.63
N GLY A 108 -13.51 -2.24 5.58
CA GLY A 108 -12.14 -2.27 5.06
C GLY A 108 -11.67 -0.94 4.46
N HIS A 109 -12.59 -0.11 3.92
CA HIS A 109 -12.25 1.20 3.38
C HIS A 109 -11.65 2.11 4.45
N ALA A 110 -12.36 2.27 5.57
CA ALA A 110 -11.92 3.16 6.65
C ALA A 110 -10.60 2.68 7.26
N GLU A 111 -10.44 1.36 7.44
CA GLU A 111 -9.23 0.77 8.01
C GLU A 111 -7.98 1.05 7.14
N TRP A 112 -8.08 0.84 5.82
CA TRP A 112 -6.94 1.05 4.94
C TRP A 112 -6.57 2.52 4.77
N VAL A 113 -7.55 3.43 4.75
CA VAL A 113 -7.28 4.88 4.76
C VAL A 113 -6.59 5.30 6.05
N GLU A 114 -7.04 4.78 7.19
CA GLU A 114 -6.42 5.04 8.49
C GLU A 114 -4.96 4.54 8.53
N LYS A 115 -4.71 3.30 8.10
CA LYS A 115 -3.34 2.75 8.03
C LYS A 115 -2.44 3.55 7.11
N ALA A 116 -2.94 3.99 5.95
CA ALA A 116 -2.21 4.86 5.04
C ALA A 116 -1.80 6.17 5.74
N GLY A 117 -2.74 6.82 6.45
CA GLY A 117 -2.46 8.02 7.24
C GLY A 117 -1.45 7.78 8.37
N GLN A 118 -1.53 6.63 9.05
CA GLN A 118 -0.59 6.25 10.11
C GLN A 118 0.83 6.03 9.59
N ILE A 119 0.99 5.41 8.41
CA ILE A 119 2.29 5.29 7.74
C ILE A 119 2.85 6.67 7.41
N LEU A 120 2.05 7.53 6.77
CA LEU A 120 2.48 8.88 6.43
C LEU A 120 2.89 9.69 7.68
N ALA A 121 2.17 9.53 8.79
CA ALA A 121 2.52 10.15 10.07
C ALA A 121 3.87 9.62 10.60
N ALA A 122 4.11 8.30 10.54
CA ALA A 122 5.35 7.68 10.98
C ALA A 122 6.59 8.17 10.19
N PHE A 123 6.42 8.46 8.91
CA PHE A 123 7.51 8.94 8.03
C PHE A 123 7.55 10.48 7.87
N SER A 124 6.63 11.21 8.50
CA SER A 124 6.47 12.66 8.32
C SER A 124 7.72 13.47 8.67
N GLU A 125 8.38 13.15 9.80
CA GLU A 125 9.60 13.84 10.23
C GLU A 125 10.74 13.68 9.21
N ARG A 126 10.88 12.46 8.65
CA ARG A 126 11.88 12.14 7.63
C ARG A 126 11.61 12.93 6.35
N LEU A 127 10.37 12.93 5.88
CA LEU A 127 9.91 13.70 4.72
C LEU A 127 10.17 15.20 4.86
N GLN A 128 9.97 15.76 6.05
CA GLN A 128 10.23 17.19 6.30
C GLN A 128 11.72 17.53 6.28
N LYS A 129 12.57 16.64 6.81
CA LYS A 129 14.02 16.87 6.91
C LYS A 129 14.76 16.54 5.62
N ILE A 130 14.41 15.43 4.97
CA ILE A 130 15.13 14.84 3.83
C ILE A 130 14.13 14.20 2.85
N PRO A 131 13.33 14.99 2.12
CA PRO A 131 12.33 14.45 1.20
C PRO A 131 12.93 13.60 0.07
N LEU A 132 14.18 13.89 -0.33
CA LEU A 132 14.90 13.13 -1.36
C LEU A 132 15.25 11.69 -0.91
N ALA A 133 15.21 11.40 0.38
CA ALA A 133 15.44 10.03 0.88
C ALA A 133 14.23 9.11 0.65
N LEU A 134 13.04 9.67 0.42
CA LEU A 134 11.81 8.91 0.19
C LEU A 134 10.95 9.52 -0.95
N PRO A 135 11.45 9.58 -2.19
CA PRO A 135 10.68 10.11 -3.32
C PRO A 135 9.31 9.45 -3.48
N GLU A 136 9.22 8.13 -3.30
CA GLU A 136 7.93 7.43 -3.44
C GLU A 136 6.98 7.78 -2.29
N MET A 137 7.47 7.97 -1.07
CA MET A 137 6.61 8.45 0.04
C MET A 137 6.13 9.87 -0.20
N ALA A 138 6.95 10.73 -0.79
CA ALA A 138 6.55 12.10 -1.13
C ALA A 138 5.43 12.09 -2.17
N ARG A 139 5.53 11.21 -3.18
CA ARG A 139 4.46 10.98 -4.16
C ARG A 139 3.20 10.45 -3.48
N ALA A 140 3.33 9.44 -2.63
CA ALA A 140 2.20 8.85 -1.90
C ALA A 140 1.50 9.87 -0.97
N THR A 141 2.27 10.75 -0.33
CA THR A 141 1.75 11.88 0.47
C THR A 141 0.91 12.82 -0.38
N SER A 142 1.41 13.18 -1.57
CA SER A 142 0.66 14.01 -2.52
C SER A 142 -0.66 13.34 -2.93
N VAL A 143 -0.62 12.04 -3.21
CA VAL A 143 -1.79 11.22 -3.55
C VAL A 143 -2.79 11.10 -2.39
N PHE A 144 -2.32 11.08 -1.14
CA PHE A 144 -3.19 11.03 0.03
C PHE A 144 -3.93 12.35 0.28
N HIS A 145 -3.26 13.49 0.01
CA HIS A 145 -3.87 14.81 0.22
C HIS A 145 -4.64 15.34 -0.98
N HIS A 146 -4.41 14.80 -2.18
CA HIS A 146 -5.10 15.19 -3.40
C HIS A 146 -5.89 13.99 -3.95
N THR A 147 -7.19 14.18 -4.21
CA THR A 147 -8.08 13.14 -4.75
C THR A 147 -7.44 12.37 -5.90
N LEU A 148 -7.31 11.05 -5.73
CA LEU A 148 -6.93 10.13 -6.81
C LEU A 148 -7.86 10.33 -8.01
N LYS A 149 -7.34 10.87 -9.11
CA LYS A 149 -7.93 10.67 -10.44
C LYS A 149 -7.29 9.44 -11.07
N GLN A 150 -7.83 8.26 -10.80
CA GLN A 150 -7.50 7.09 -11.62
C GLN A 150 -8.20 7.23 -12.97
N VAL A 151 -7.43 7.23 -14.06
CA VAL A 151 -7.95 7.28 -15.43
C VAL A 151 -8.00 5.85 -15.96
N GLY A 152 -9.03 5.10 -15.54
CA GLY A 152 -9.40 3.81 -16.11
C GLY A 152 -10.84 3.85 -16.66
N PRO A 153 -11.27 2.89 -17.51
CA PRO A 153 -12.62 2.86 -18.06
C PRO A 153 -13.60 2.43 -16.95
N GLY A 154 -14.04 3.38 -16.13
CA GLY A 154 -14.89 3.13 -14.96
C GLY A 154 -14.55 4.07 -13.80
N LEU A 155 -14.63 5.38 -14.06
CA LEU A 155 -14.13 6.49 -13.24
C LEU A 155 -14.64 6.50 -11.79
N LEU A 156 -14.11 5.63 -10.93
CA LEU A 156 -14.26 5.70 -9.48
C LEU A 156 -13.32 6.78 -8.95
N SER A 157 -13.79 8.03 -8.95
CA SER A 157 -13.16 9.13 -8.23
C SER A 157 -13.35 8.92 -6.72
N CYS A 158 -12.50 8.09 -6.13
CA CYS A 158 -12.46 7.91 -4.70
C CYS A 158 -11.67 9.07 -4.09
N ALA A 159 -12.38 10.05 -3.54
CA ALA A 159 -11.77 11.03 -2.64
C ALA A 159 -11.35 10.29 -1.36
N VAL A 160 -10.05 10.04 -1.26
CA VAL A 160 -9.38 9.40 -0.13
C VAL A 160 -8.71 10.48 0.71
N GLY A 161 -9.52 11.33 1.33
CA GLY A 161 -9.05 12.29 2.34
C GLY A 161 -9.62 11.91 3.71
N PRO A 162 -9.11 12.48 4.82
CA PRO A 162 -9.78 12.35 6.12
C PRO A 162 -11.26 12.76 6.00
N PRO A 163 -12.17 12.17 6.79
CA PRO A 163 -13.57 12.55 6.75
C PRO A 163 -13.68 14.06 6.95
N GLU A 164 -14.34 14.74 6.01
CA GLU A 164 -14.56 16.18 6.16
C GLU A 164 -15.25 16.46 7.50
N PRO A 165 -14.87 17.55 8.21
CA PRO A 165 -15.55 17.93 9.44
C PRO A 165 -17.05 18.12 9.15
N ALA A 166 -17.90 17.54 10.01
CA ALA A 166 -19.35 17.59 9.85
C ALA A 166 -19.83 19.06 9.76
N GLY A 167 -20.06 19.55 8.55
CA GLY A 167 -20.50 20.93 8.32
C GLY A 167 -20.03 21.60 7.02
N THR A 168 -19.07 21.04 6.28
CA THR A 168 -18.75 21.56 4.94
C THR A 168 -19.77 21.09 3.92
N LYS A 169 -20.33 22.05 3.15
CA LYS A 169 -21.13 21.74 1.97
C LYS A 169 -20.27 20.94 0.99
N PRO A 170 -20.77 19.84 0.41
CA PRO A 170 -20.04 19.14 -0.64
C PRO A 170 -19.74 20.13 -1.78
N LEU A 171 -18.46 20.17 -2.19
CA LEU A 171 -18.09 20.84 -3.43
C LEU A 171 -18.93 20.22 -4.56
N PRO A 172 -19.53 21.03 -5.45
CA PRO A 172 -20.37 20.49 -6.52
C PRO A 172 -19.55 19.51 -7.35
N SER A 173 -20.05 18.28 -7.43
CA SER A 173 -19.52 17.24 -8.32
C SER A 173 -19.32 17.82 -9.71
N VAL A 174 -18.08 17.82 -10.19
CA VAL A 174 -17.72 18.31 -11.51
C VAL A 174 -18.53 17.57 -12.58
N VAL A 175 -19.37 18.35 -13.24
CA VAL A 175 -19.86 18.27 -14.63
C VAL A 175 -19.57 16.94 -15.35
N SER A 176 -20.64 16.16 -15.58
CA SER A 176 -20.68 15.22 -16.70
C SER A 176 -20.43 15.99 -17.99
N LEU A 177 -19.25 15.80 -18.59
CA LEU A 177 -19.01 16.18 -19.98
C LEU A 177 -19.55 15.07 -20.88
N ASP A 178 -20.88 14.95 -20.91
CA ASP A 178 -21.59 14.36 -22.05
C ASP A 178 -21.74 15.44 -23.11
N ARG A 179 -20.81 15.43 -24.07
CA ARG A 179 -20.81 16.07 -25.41
C ARG A 179 -19.38 16.49 -25.70
N TRP A 180 -18.66 15.74 -26.53
CA TRP A 180 -18.58 15.96 -27.98
C TRP A 180 -18.29 14.62 -28.66
#